data_AF-A0A1Y0VMT5-F1
#
_entry.id   AF-A0A1Y0VMT5-F1
#
_cell.length_a   1.000
_cell.length_b   1.000
_cell.length_c   1.000
_cell.angle_alpha   90.00
_cell.angle_beta   90.00
_cell.angle_gamma   90.00
#
_symmetry.space_group_name_H-M   'P 1'
#
loop_
_entity.id
_entity.type
_entity.pdbx_description
1 polymer ?
#
loop_
_entity_poly.entity_id
_entity_poly.type
_entity_poly.pdbx_seq_one_letter_code
_entity_poly.pdbx_strand_id
1 'polypeptide(L)'
;MNGLPTRTNAMVEKGDLVEVTLPPEPSNPHVGLSDVPIDVRYEDADYLIVNKPPFLPTVQSAANQKDTLVNRVKNYYVKIIMKAELSMW
;
A
#
# COMPACT_ATOMS: atom_id res chain seq x y z
N MET A 1 -26.10 -5.52 -2.18
CA MET A 1 -26.82 -6.51 -3.00
C MET A 1 -28.11 -5.88 -3.46
N ASN A 2 -28.31 -5.80 -4.77
CA ASN A 2 -29.50 -5.20 -5.38
C ASN A 2 -29.80 -3.78 -4.84
N GLY A 3 -28.76 -2.94 -4.73
CA GLY A 3 -28.86 -1.57 -4.20
C GLY A 3 -28.97 -1.44 -2.67
N LEU A 4 -29.06 -2.55 -1.93
CA LEU A 4 -29.15 -2.53 -0.46
C LEU A 4 -27.80 -2.89 0.19
N PRO A 5 -27.39 -2.18 1.27
CA PRO A 5 -26.24 -2.57 2.08
C PRO A 5 -26.44 -3.98 2.66
N THR A 6 -25.45 -4.86 2.48
CA THR A 6 -25.49 -6.22 3.02
C THR A 6 -24.13 -6.62 3.60
N ARG A 7 -24.12 -7.67 4.42
CA ARG A 7 -22.89 -8.21 4.99
C ARG A 7 -22.08 -8.96 3.92
N THR A 8 -20.77 -9.02 4.11
CA THR A 8 -19.84 -9.71 3.21
C THR A 8 -20.05 -11.22 3.11
N ASN A 9 -20.81 -11.81 4.03
CA ASN A 9 -21.14 -13.23 4.05
C ASN A 9 -22.59 -13.54 3.65
N ALA A 10 -23.31 -12.57 3.07
CA ALA A 10 -24.65 -12.81 2.55
C ALA A 10 -24.61 -13.82 1.40
N MET A 11 -25.50 -14.81 1.43
CA MET A 11 -25.65 -15.77 0.33
C MET A 11 -26.22 -15.05 -0.88
N VAL A 12 -25.62 -15.29 -2.05
CA VAL A 12 -26.04 -14.72 -3.34
C VAL A 12 -26.93 -15.70 -4.08
N GLU A 13 -27.93 -15.16 -4.79
CA GLU A 13 -28.75 -15.93 -5.72
C GLU A 13 -28.44 -15.55 -7.17
N LYS A 14 -28.86 -16.41 -8.10
CA LYS A 14 -28.67 -16.16 -9.53
C LYS A 14 -29.47 -14.91 -9.92
N GLY A 15 -28.76 -13.91 -10.44
CA GLY A 15 -29.36 -12.65 -10.90
C GLY A 15 -29.14 -11.48 -9.94
N ASP A 16 -28.58 -11.71 -8.77
CA ASP A 16 -28.21 -10.62 -7.86
C ASP A 16 -27.08 -9.75 -8.42
N LEU A 17 -27.23 -8.43 -8.27
CA LEU A 17 -26.17 -7.46 -8.49
C LEU A 17 -25.43 -7.20 -7.18
N VAL A 18 -24.12 -7.48 -7.18
CA VAL A 18 -23.23 -7.25 -6.04
C VAL A 18 -22.32 -6.07 -6.34
N GLU A 19 -22.43 -5.05 -5.49
CA GLU A 19 -21.57 -3.86 -5.52
C GLU A 19 -20.79 -3.80 -4.22
N VAL A 20 -19.49 -3.50 -4.31
CA VAL A 20 -18.60 -3.30 -3.16
C VAL A 20 -18.03 -1.90 -3.24
N THR A 21 -18.35 -1.08 -2.25
CA THR A 21 -17.73 0.24 -2.08
C THR A 21 -16.64 0.11 -1.03
N LEU A 22 -15.38 0.18 -1.45
CA LEU A 22 -14.26 0.25 -0.52
C LEU A 22 -14.06 1.71 -0.10
N PRO A 23 -13.93 2.01 1.21
CA PRO A 23 -13.56 3.35 1.62
C PRO A 23 -12.13 3.65 1.14
N PRO A 24 -11.74 4.93 1.02
CA PRO A 24 -10.35 5.31 0.83
C PRO A 24 -9.48 4.66 1.91
N GLU A 25 -8.33 4.11 1.52
CA GLU A 25 -7.38 3.51 2.46
C GLU A 25 -6.39 4.58 2.94
N PRO A 26 -6.55 5.13 4.16
CA PRO A 26 -5.66 6.17 4.64
C PRO A 26 -4.26 5.60 4.89
N SER A 27 -3.24 6.44 4.74
CA SER A 27 -1.87 6.08 5.12
C SER A 27 -1.81 5.67 6.59
N ASN A 28 -1.15 4.56 6.91
CA ASN A 28 -0.95 4.14 8.29
C ASN A 28 0.08 5.05 8.99
N PRO A 29 -0.30 5.81 10.04
CA PRO A 29 0.60 6.75 10.72
C PRO A 29 1.68 6.05 11.54
N HIS A 30 1.51 4.79 11.92
CA HIS A 30 2.47 4.02 12.72
C HIS A 30 3.63 3.47 11.88
N VAL A 31 3.49 3.47 10.55
CA VAL A 31 4.59 3.13 9.64
C VAL A 31 5.44 4.39 9.43
N GLY A 32 6.61 4.43 10.07
CA GLY A 32 7.59 5.51 9.86
C GLY A 32 8.20 5.50 8.46
N LEU A 33 8.89 6.58 8.11
CA LEU A 33 9.69 6.66 6.87
C LEU A 33 11.10 6.15 7.13
N SER A 34 11.67 5.44 6.16
CA SER A 34 13.10 5.13 6.12
C SER A 34 13.71 5.72 4.85
N ASP A 35 14.80 6.48 4.99
CA ASP A 35 15.51 7.11 3.87
C ASP A 35 16.44 6.16 3.10
N VAL A 36 16.60 4.93 3.58
CA VAL A 36 17.40 3.94 2.87
C VAL A 36 16.68 3.53 1.58
N PRO A 37 17.33 3.62 0.40
CA PRO A 37 16.67 3.35 -0.88
C PRO A 37 16.27 1.87 -1.04
N ILE A 38 15.32 1.64 -1.94
CA ILE A 38 14.96 0.32 -2.46
C ILE A 38 15.56 0.14 -3.86
N ASP A 39 15.97 -1.09 -4.18
CA ASP A 39 16.41 -1.49 -5.52
C ASP A 39 15.17 -1.95 -6.31
N VAL A 40 14.56 -1.03 -7.07
CA VAL A 40 13.38 -1.32 -7.90
C VAL A 40 13.81 -2.01 -9.19
N ARG A 41 13.27 -3.20 -9.44
CA ARG A 41 13.52 -3.99 -10.66
C ARG A 41 12.44 -3.84 -11.70
N TYR A 42 11.23 -3.53 -11.26
CA TYR A 42 10.08 -3.28 -12.10
C TYR A 42 9.03 -2.50 -11.31
N GLU A 43 8.35 -1.56 -11.97
CA GLU A 43 7.20 -0.85 -11.42
C GLU A 43 6.20 -0.51 -12.52
N ASP A 44 4.91 -0.73 -12.25
CA ASP A 44 3.78 -0.25 -13.04
C ASP A 44 2.65 0.26 -12.11
N ALA A 45 1.45 0.42 -12.65
CA ALA A 45 0.30 0.94 -11.89
C ALA A 45 -0.14 0.04 -10.72
N ASP A 46 0.14 -1.27 -10.80
CA ASP A 46 -0.38 -2.29 -9.89
C ASP A 46 0.74 -3.05 -9.16
N TYR A 47 1.96 -3.06 -9.70
CA TYR A 47 3.07 -3.86 -9.21
C TYR A 47 4.32 -3.03 -8.92
N LEU A 48 4.96 -3.33 -7.80
CA LEU A 48 6.30 -2.87 -7.45
C LEU A 48 7.17 -4.09 -7.10
N ILE A 49 8.15 -4.40 -7.95
CA ILE A 49 9.11 -5.49 -7.73
C ILE A 49 10.42 -4.89 -7.25
N VAL A 50 10.82 -5.29 -6.05
CA VAL A 50 12.06 -4.81 -5.41
C VAL A 50 13.01 -5.96 -5.14
N ASN A 51 14.28 -5.76 -5.42
CA ASN A 51 15.34 -6.65 -4.97
C ASN A 51 15.65 -6.38 -3.49
N LYS A 52 15.00 -7.14 -2.62
CA LYS A 52 15.15 -6.99 -1.17
C LYS A 52 16.53 -7.47 -0.71
N PRO A 53 17.33 -6.63 -0.02
CA PRO A 53 18.61 -7.08 0.50
C PRO A 53 18.45 -8.16 1.60
N PRO A 54 19.50 -8.96 1.84
CA PRO A 54 19.51 -9.88 2.96
C PRO A 54 19.41 -9.12 4.29
N PHE A 55 18.88 -9.79 5.32
CA PHE A 55 18.72 -9.26 6.68
C PHE A 55 17.80 -8.04 6.87
N LEU A 56 17.19 -7.50 5.81
CA LEU A 56 16.14 -6.49 5.92
C LEU A 56 14.78 -7.15 6.23
N PRO A 57 14.13 -6.82 7.37
CA PRO A 57 12.77 -7.26 7.66
C PRO A 57 11.77 -6.68 6.67
N THR A 58 10.77 -7.45 6.28
CA THR A 58 9.72 -6.97 5.36
C THR A 58 8.77 -5.99 6.06
N VAL A 59 8.34 -6.33 7.27
CA VAL A 59 7.37 -5.57 8.07
C VAL A 59 7.94 -5.24 9.45
N GLN A 60 7.39 -4.22 10.10
CA GLN A 60 7.77 -3.82 11.45
C GLN A 60 7.56 -4.97 12.46
N SER A 61 8.48 -5.08 13.41
CA SER A 61 8.36 -5.96 14.58
C SER A 61 8.70 -5.19 15.84
N ALA A 62 8.49 -5.80 17.01
CA ALA A 62 8.91 -5.19 18.29
C ALA A 62 10.42 -4.84 18.31
N ALA A 63 11.25 -5.66 17.64
CA ALA A 63 12.70 -5.45 17.57
C ALA A 63 13.11 -4.41 16.51
N ASN A 64 12.35 -4.26 15.43
CA ASN A 64 12.67 -3.39 14.30
C ASN A 64 11.44 -2.61 13.83
N GLN A 65 11.28 -1.39 14.34
CA GLN A 65 10.16 -0.51 13.93
C GLN A 65 10.52 0.55 12.90
N LYS A 66 11.80 0.88 12.75
CA LYS A 66 12.23 2.08 12.00
C LYS A 66 12.71 1.79 10.58
N ASP A 67 13.33 0.63 10.36
CA ASP A 67 13.91 0.29 9.06
C ASP A 67 13.51 -1.13 8.62
N THR A 68 12.44 -1.18 7.84
CA THR A 68 11.91 -2.38 7.19
C THR A 68 11.56 -2.06 5.74
N LEU A 69 11.30 -3.08 4.92
CA LEU A 69 10.94 -2.87 3.53
C LEU A 69 9.70 -1.97 3.39
N VAL A 70 8.68 -2.17 4.22
CA VAL A 70 7.47 -1.32 4.24
C VAL A 70 7.80 0.15 4.55
N ASN A 71 8.73 0.44 5.48
CA ASN A 71 9.13 1.83 5.77
C ASN A 71 9.82 2.50 4.57
N ARG A 72 10.65 1.74 3.84
CA ARG A 72 11.38 2.24 2.68
C ARG A 72 10.46 2.44 1.48
N VAL A 73 9.54 1.50 1.22
CA VAL A 73 8.51 1.64 0.17
C VAL A 73 7.60 2.83 0.45
N LYS A 74 7.18 3.03 1.71
CA LYS A 74 6.39 4.21 2.07
C LYS A 74 7.12 5.51 1.70
N ASN A 75 8.40 5.61 2.04
CA ASN A 75 9.20 6.79 1.73
C ASN A 75 9.46 6.97 0.23
N TYR A 76 9.62 5.87 -0.52
CA TYR A 76 9.76 5.91 -1.98
C TYR A 76 8.56 6.61 -2.64
N TYR A 77 7.32 6.22 -2.30
CA TYR A 77 6.13 6.86 -2.85
C TYR A 77 5.92 8.29 -2.37
N VAL A 78 6.19 8.58 -1.09
CA VAL A 78 6.14 9.97 -0.57
C VAL A 78 7.05 10.88 -1.39
N LYS A 79 8.28 10.44 -1.69
CA LYS A 79 9.22 11.23 -2.50
C LYS A 79 8.74 11.43 -3.94
N ILE A 80 8.08 10.45 -4.54
CA ILE A 80 7.49 10.58 -5.90
C ILE A 80 6.37 11.63 -5.89
N ILE A 81 5.45 11.54 -4.93
CA ILE A 81 4.32 12.48 -4.82
C ILE A 81 4.83 13.90 -4.61
N MET A 82 5.77 14.10 -3.67
CA MET A 82 6.38 15.41 -3.42
C MET A 82 7.11 15.96 -4.66
N LYS A 83 7.79 15.10 -5.41
CA LYS A 83 8.47 15.52 -6.65
C LYS A 83 7.47 15.92 -7.74
N ALA A 84 6.35 15.20 -7.87
CA ALA A 84 5.30 15.53 -8.82
C ALA A 84 4.66 16.90 -8.48
N GLU A 85 4.35 17.14 -7.20
CA GLU A 85 3.82 18.42 -6.73
C GLU A 85 4.79 19.59 -6.99
N LEU A 86 6.08 19.41 -6.74
CA LEU A 86 7.10 20.44 -7.00
C LEU A 86 7.28 20.74 -8.49
N SER A 87 7.08 19.75 -9.37
CA SER A 87 7.22 19.92 -10.82
C SER A 87 6.03 20.61 -11.51
N MET A 88 4.94 20.85 -10.78
CA MET A 88 3.75 21.55 -11.28
C MET A 88 3.81 23.07 -11.13
N TRP A 89 4.90 23.61 -10.57
CA TRP A 89 5.12 25.05 -10.35
C TRP A 89 6.29 25.59 -11.18
#